data_AF-A0A2E6ZJC2-F1
#
_entry.id   AF-A0A2E6ZJC2-F1
#
_cell.length_a   1.000
_cell.length_b   1.000
_cell.length_c   1.000
_cell.angle_alpha   90.00
_cell.angle_beta   90.00
_cell.angle_gamma   90.00
#
_symmetry.space_group_name_H-M   'P 1'
#
loop_
_entity.id
_entity.type
_entity.pdbx_description
1 polymer ?
#
loop_
_entity_poly.entity_id
_entity_poly.type
_entity_poly.pdbx_seq_one_letter_code
_entity_poly.pdbx_strand_id
1 'polypeptide(L)'
;MSRPKPTVLVEHTNKETYKTEQVLASDGIWAVYYQGKPINLKTFNLLVNYPGPKYKKVSFSNPGHAINLAKKLNNQFKSTEFTVVLLNAGESVYSDKKATNN
;
A
#
# COMPACT_ATOMS: atom_id res chain seq x y z
N MET A 1 -6.54 -19.97 -9.90
CA MET A 1 -7.62 -18.97 -10.02
C MET A 1 -7.05 -17.75 -10.73
N SER A 2 -7.59 -17.36 -11.88
CA SER A 2 -7.22 -16.10 -12.51
C SER A 2 -7.63 -14.95 -11.60
N ARG A 3 -6.78 -13.93 -11.48
CA ARG A 3 -7.11 -12.73 -10.70
C ARG A 3 -8.29 -12.04 -11.40
N PRO A 4 -9.37 -11.67 -10.69
CA PRO A 4 -10.46 -10.91 -11.30
C PRO A 4 -9.92 -9.62 -11.92
N LYS A 5 -10.46 -9.26 -13.09
CA LYS A 5 -10.06 -8.03 -13.78
C LYS A 5 -10.46 -6.83 -12.91
N PRO A 6 -9.55 -5.90 -12.60
CA PRO A 6 -9.89 -4.74 -11.79
C PRO A 6 -10.83 -3.79 -12.54
N THR A 7 -11.72 -3.13 -11.80
CA THR A 7 -12.59 -2.08 -12.34
C THR A 7 -11.76 -0.83 -12.67
N VAL A 8 -11.88 -0.34 -13.91
CA VAL A 8 -11.24 0.91 -14.34
C VAL A 8 -12.13 2.09 -13.91
N LEU A 9 -11.56 3.01 -13.14
CA LEU A 9 -12.25 4.20 -12.64
C LEU A 9 -12.04 5.41 -13.57
N VAL A 10 -10.82 5.56 -14.07
CA VAL A 10 -10.42 6.62 -15.01
C VAL A 10 -9.54 5.98 -16.06
N GLU A 11 -9.74 6.38 -17.31
CA GLU A 11 -8.86 6.04 -18.43
C GLU A 11 -8.53 7.30 -19.20
N HIS A 12 -7.25 7.49 -19.51
CA HIS A 12 -6.80 8.58 -20.35
C HIS A 12 -5.77 8.08 -21.35
N THR A 13 -6.01 8.32 -22.64
CA THR A 13 -5.07 7.99 -23.71
C THR A 13 -4.52 9.27 -24.31
N ASN A 14 -3.20 9.44 -24.21
CA ASN A 14 -2.49 10.50 -24.91
C ASN A 14 -2.39 10.11 -26.41
N LYS A 15 -2.97 10.93 -27.29
CA LYS A 15 -3.06 10.64 -28.74
C LYS A 15 -1.73 10.77 -29.48
N GLU A 16 -0.77 11.52 -28.95
CA GLU A 16 0.54 11.75 -29.59
C GLU A 16 1.50 10.59 -29.28
N THR A 17 1.48 10.11 -28.03
CA THR A 17 2.36 9.03 -27.57
C THR A 17 1.69 7.65 -27.59
N TYR A 18 0.38 7.60 -27.82
CA TYR A 18 -0.46 6.41 -27.72
C TYR A 18 -0.40 5.71 -26.34
N LYS A 19 0.08 6.40 -25.30
CA LYS A 19 0.12 5.88 -23.93
C LYS A 19 -1.24 6.00 -23.27
N THR A 20 -1.75 4.89 -22.73
CA THR A 20 -2.95 4.85 -21.91
C THR A 20 -2.58 4.72 -20.44
N GLU A 21 -3.12 5.60 -19.61
CA GLU A 21 -3.04 5.54 -18.15
C GLU A 21 -4.43 5.22 -17.58
N GLN A 22 -4.46 4.30 -16.61
CA GLN A 22 -5.71 3.86 -15.98
C GLN A 22 -5.60 3.96 -14.46
N VAL A 23 -6.63 4.51 -13.83
CA VAL A 23 -6.85 4.42 -12.39
C VAL A 23 -7.73 3.22 -12.13
N LEU A 24 -7.26 2.31 -11.27
CA LEU A 24 -7.93 1.04 -10.99
C LEU A 24 -8.50 1.04 -9.57
N ALA A 25 -9.72 0.52 -9.44
CA ALA A 25 -10.32 0.27 -8.13
C ALA A 25 -9.56 -0.83 -7.38
N SER A 26 -9.51 -0.69 -6.06
CA SER A 26 -9.03 -1.72 -5.14
C SER A 26 -10.13 -1.97 -4.11
N ASP A 27 -10.41 -3.24 -3.80
CA ASP A 27 -11.44 -3.60 -2.81
C ASP A 27 -11.09 -3.11 -1.39
N GLY A 28 -9.83 -2.79 -1.16
CA GLY A 28 -9.33 -2.18 0.05
C GLY A 28 -7.82 -2.06 0.04
N ILE A 29 -7.28 -1.72 1.21
CA ILE A 29 -5.84 -1.68 1.45
C ILE A 29 -5.52 -2.65 2.59
N TRP A 30 -4.61 -3.58 2.35
CA TRP A 30 -4.10 -4.50 3.38
C TRP A 30 -2.75 -3.99 3.86
N ALA A 31 -2.68 -3.62 5.14
CA ALA A 31 -1.46 -3.09 5.74
C ALA A 31 -0.94 -4.04 6.82
N VAL A 32 0.39 -4.17 6.90
CA VAL A 32 1.03 -4.90 8.00
C VAL A 32 1.09 -4.01 9.22
N TYR A 33 0.69 -4.56 10.36
CA TYR A 33 0.71 -3.93 11.67
C TYR A 33 1.69 -4.67 12.57
N TYR A 34 2.23 -3.97 13.56
CA TYR A 34 2.98 -4.56 14.68
C TYR A 34 2.38 -4.00 15.96
N GLN A 35 1.93 -4.88 16.86
CA GLN A 35 1.29 -4.47 18.12
C GLN A 35 0.17 -3.43 17.94
N GLY A 36 -0.69 -3.66 16.95
CA GLY A 36 -1.83 -2.79 16.66
C GLY A 36 -1.50 -1.46 15.98
N LYS A 37 -0.24 -1.23 15.57
CA LYS A 37 0.16 0.00 14.84
C LYS A 37 0.57 -0.31 13.40
N PRO A 38 0.13 0.49 12.40
CA PRO A 38 0.62 0.35 11.03
C PRO A 38 2.12 0.64 10.98
N ILE A 39 2.87 -0.13 10.19
CA ILE A 39 4.33 0.02 10.11
C ILE A 39 4.79 0.42 8.70
N ASN A 40 6.05 0.84 8.61
CA ASN A 40 6.83 0.87 7.39
C ASN A 40 8.17 0.19 7.66
N LEU A 41 8.86 -0.27 6.62
CA LEU A 41 10.18 -0.87 6.76
C LEU A 41 11.26 0.10 6.30
N LYS A 42 12.39 0.07 7.00
CA LYS A 42 13.63 0.76 6.61
C LYS A 42 14.71 -0.29 6.47
N THR A 43 15.46 -0.23 5.38
CA THR A 43 16.68 -1.03 5.21
C THR A 43 17.87 -0.09 5.09
N PHE A 44 18.90 -0.35 5.89
CA PHE A 44 20.16 0.40 5.85
C PHE A 44 21.32 -0.55 6.16
N ASN A 45 22.51 -0.22 5.65
CA ASN A 45 23.74 -0.89 6.05
C ASN A 45 24.36 -0.08 7.20
N LEU A 46 24.78 -0.77 8.27
CA LEU A 46 25.31 -0.13 9.47
C LEU A 46 26.63 0.63 9.21
N LEU A 47 27.45 0.14 8.28
CA LEU A 47 28.79 0.66 8.00
C LEU A 47 28.81 1.64 6.82
N VAL A 48 27.82 1.54 5.92
CA VAL A 48 27.77 2.35 4.70
C VAL A 48 26.37 2.96 4.55
N ASN A 49 26.31 4.29 4.58
CA ASN A 49 25.04 5.02 4.51
C ASN A 49 24.75 5.61 3.11
N TYR A 50 25.39 5.10 2.06
CA TYR A 50 25.22 5.58 0.69
C TYR A 50 24.84 4.45 -0.29
N PRO A 51 23.82 4.64 -1.15
CA PRO A 51 22.81 5.71 -1.08
C PRO A 51 21.97 5.56 0.19
N GLY A 52 21.45 6.68 0.72
CA GLY A 52 20.76 6.74 2.01
C GLY A 52 19.62 5.72 2.20
N PRO A 53 19.12 5.60 3.43
CA PRO A 53 18.16 4.55 3.78
C PRO A 53 16.90 4.62 2.90
N LYS A 54 16.50 3.45 2.40
CA LYS A 54 15.28 3.31 1.60
C LYS A 54 14.14 2.87 2.49
N TYR A 55 13.05 3.63 2.45
CA TYR A 55 11.80 3.29 3.12
C TYR A 55 10.92 2.47 2.19
N LYS A 56 10.28 1.44 2.74
CA LYS A 56 9.34 0.58 2.04
C LYS A 56 7.98 0.67 2.72
N LYS A 57 6.99 1.14 1.95
CA LYS A 57 5.58 1.07 2.33
C LYS A 57 5.11 -0.39 2.35
N VAL A 58 4.33 -0.76 3.35
CA VAL A 58 3.80 -2.13 3.53
C VAL A 58 2.28 -2.18 3.56
N SER A 59 1.67 -1.27 2.79
CA SER A 59 0.26 -1.24 2.42
C SER A 59 0.11 -1.77 0.99
N PHE A 60 -0.78 -2.73 0.78
CA PHE A 60 -0.95 -3.44 -0.48
C PHE A 60 -2.41 -3.40 -0.95
N SER A 61 -2.63 -3.43 -2.26
CA SER A 61 -3.95 -3.63 -2.87
C SER A 61 -4.35 -5.12 -2.98
N ASN A 62 -3.59 -6.02 -2.37
CA ASN A 62 -3.86 -7.45 -2.36
C ASN A 62 -3.46 -8.07 -1.01
N PRO A 63 -4.36 -8.84 -0.36
CA PRO A 63 -4.09 -9.48 0.93
C PRO A 63 -2.88 -10.42 0.93
N GLY A 64 -2.65 -11.16 -0.16
CA GLY A 64 -1.60 -12.17 -0.23
C GLY A 64 -0.20 -11.58 -0.01
N HIS A 65 0.08 -10.38 -0.52
CA HIS A 65 1.35 -9.71 -0.30
C HIS A 65 1.53 -9.28 1.16
N ALA A 66 0.48 -8.74 1.78
CA ALA A 66 0.50 -8.35 3.19
C ALA A 66 0.70 -9.56 4.10
N ILE A 67 -0.03 -10.66 3.86
CA ILE A 67 0.02 -11.91 4.64
C ILE A 67 1.41 -12.55 4.53
N ASN A 68 1.96 -12.64 3.32
CA ASN A 68 3.29 -13.20 3.13
C ASN A 68 4.38 -12.38 3.84
N LEU A 69 4.24 -11.05 3.83
CA LEU A 69 5.16 -10.18 4.56
C LEU A 69 5.01 -10.36 6.08
N ALA A 70 3.80 -10.35 6.62
CA ALA A 70 3.57 -10.53 8.06
C ALA A 70 4.14 -11.88 8.54
N LYS A 71 3.90 -12.97 7.81
CA LYS A 71 4.49 -14.29 8.09
C LYS A 71 6.01 -14.25 8.08
N LYS A 72 6.62 -13.61 7.07
CA LYS A 72 8.07 -13.44 6.99
C LYS A 72 8.63 -12.69 8.20
N LEU A 73 7.98 -11.61 8.62
CA LEU A 73 8.41 -10.81 9.77
C LEU A 73 8.24 -11.57 11.09
N ASN A 74 7.11 -12.24 11.29
CA ASN A 74 6.88 -13.12 12.43
C ASN A 74 7.98 -14.20 12.54
N ASN A 75 8.33 -14.86 11.43
CA ASN A 75 9.42 -15.84 11.41
C ASN A 75 10.78 -15.20 11.70
N GLN A 76 11.09 -14.06 11.07
CA GLN A 76 12.38 -13.38 11.22
C GLN A 76 12.63 -12.89 12.65
N PHE A 77 11.59 -12.34 13.30
CA PHE A 77 11.68 -11.76 14.63
C PHE A 77 11.21 -12.72 15.74
N LYS A 78 10.92 -13.98 15.42
CA LYS A 78 10.38 -14.99 16.35
C LYS A 78 9.19 -14.44 17.15
N SER A 79 8.24 -13.85 16.44
CA SER A 79 7.10 -13.12 17.00
C SER A 79 5.80 -13.58 16.34
N THR A 80 4.67 -13.26 16.96
CA THR A 80 3.32 -13.40 16.40
C THR A 80 2.59 -12.06 16.31
N GLU A 81 3.27 -10.96 16.66
CA GLU A 81 2.69 -9.62 16.79
C GLU A 81 2.54 -8.89 15.45
N PHE A 82 3.12 -9.43 14.36
CA PHE A 82 2.89 -8.89 13.03
C PHE A 82 1.57 -9.43 12.48
N THR A 83 0.62 -8.53 12.28
CA THR A 83 -0.73 -8.84 11.79
C THR A 83 -1.03 -8.10 10.50
N VAL A 84 -2.10 -8.48 9.81
CA VAL A 84 -2.59 -7.80 8.60
C VAL A 84 -3.95 -7.21 8.91
N VAL A 85 -4.12 -5.92 8.63
CA VAL A 85 -5.37 -5.19 8.81
C VAL A 85 -5.91 -4.77 7.44
N LEU A 86 -7.18 -5.08 7.19
CA LEU A 86 -7.93 -4.57 6.04
C LEU A 86 -8.46 -3.17 6.38
N LEU A 87 -8.07 -2.20 5.56
CA LEU A 87 -8.55 -0.82 5.57
C LEU A 87 -9.46 -0.64 4.35
N ASN A 88 -10.76 -0.75 4.57
CA ASN A 88 -11.80 -0.60 3.54
C ASN A 88 -12.57 0.73 3.65
N ALA A 89 -12.46 1.41 4.79
CA ALA A 89 -13.01 2.73 5.04
C ALA A 89 -11.99 3.55 5.83
N GLY A 90 -12.04 4.87 5.64
CA GLY A 90 -11.17 5.82 6.32
C GLY A 90 -11.75 7.22 6.20
N GLU A 91 -11.18 8.14 6.96
CA GLU A 91 -11.58 9.53 6.92
C GLU A 91 -10.96 10.24 5.71
N SER A 92 -11.76 11.04 4.99
CA SER A 92 -11.24 11.94 3.97
C SER A 92 -10.61 13.15 4.65
N VAL A 93 -9.28 13.08 4.84
CA VAL A 93 -8.52 14.15 5.53
C VAL A 93 -8.07 15.28 4.62
N TYR A 94 -8.23 15.13 3.29
CA TYR A 94 -7.84 16.12 2.29
C TYR A 94 -8.80 16.10 1.10
N SER A 95 -9.25 17.28 0.67
CA SER A 95 -9.98 17.46 -0.59
C SER A 95 -9.72 18.84 -1.16
N ASP A 96 -9.52 18.95 -2.48
CA ASP A 96 -9.39 20.24 -3.18
C ASP A 96 -10.75 20.97 -3.34
N LYS A 97 -11.86 20.35 -2.93
CA LYS A 97 -13.18 21.01 -2.97
C LYS A 97 -13.18 22.13 -1.94
N LYS A 98 -13.26 23.38 -2.43
CA LYS A 98 -13.56 24.52 -1.56
C LYS A 98 -14.87 24.23 -0.82
N ALA A 99 -14.85 24.35 0.51
CA ALA A 99 -16.05 24.26 1.32
C ALA A 99 -17.08 25.23 0.76
N THR A 100 -18.15 24.70 0.19
CA THR A 100 -19.27 25.48 -0.30
C THR A 100 -20.08 25.81 0.94
N ASN A 101 -19.88 27.00 1.49
CA ASN A 101 -20.74 27.52 2.54
C ASN A 101 -22.11 27.76 1.91
N ASN A 102 -23.09 26.93 2.25
CA ASN A 102 -24.51 27.24 2.08
C ASN A 102 -24.95 28.16 3.22
#